data_AF-A0A1J0E3B7-F1
#
_entry.id   AF-A0A1J0E3B7-F1
#
_cell.length_a   1.000
_cell.length_b   1.000
_cell.length_c   1.000
_cell.angle_alpha   90.00
_cell.angle_beta   90.00
_cell.angle_gamma   90.00
#
_symmetry.space_group_name_H-M   'P 1'
#
loop_
_entity.id
_entity.type
_entity.pdbx_description
1 polymer ?
#
loop_
_entity_poly.entity_id
_entity_poly.type
_entity_poly.pdbx_seq_one_letter_code
_entity_poly.pdbx_strand_id
1 'polypeptide(L)'
;MPSRTMRTNAVFAFLFLLLFSSLSMGSTSTSTMLNKEYSNKTVQNVSQAKTSLPDLRKYPSGTPRKKAFLKTVVPVIEKVNKQIMEERNWLLSVRANKKWSAQELRRLSQICDSYGMKCSNPKRINWDKLLSRVDIMPTHLVATQAATESGWGTSQLALQNGNLFGMRCGSGCRTNKGKVKGYSAYSSVEDTVTAYMKNMNTHNAYESLRSSRAKQRLSKDELDTTKLINDMKGYSELGSSYNRYLQEMYASNEELITQAQKRAATRI
;
A
#
# COMPACT_ATOMS: atom_id res chain seq x y z
N MET A 1 -31.00 -31.25 3.67
CA MET A 1 -29.66 -30.63 3.83
C MET A 1 -29.13 -30.24 2.46
N PRO A 2 -28.92 -28.95 2.18
CA PRO A 2 -27.96 -28.62 1.12
C PRO A 2 -27.03 -27.44 1.44
N SER A 3 -25.77 -27.62 1.03
CA SER A 3 -24.87 -26.64 0.41
C SER A 3 -24.55 -25.33 1.16
N ARG A 4 -23.37 -25.30 1.80
CA ARG A 4 -22.62 -24.06 2.08
C ARG A 4 -21.50 -23.90 1.07
N THR A 5 -21.85 -23.42 -0.13
CA THR A 5 -20.89 -22.87 -1.08
C THR A 5 -20.22 -21.62 -0.49
N MET A 6 -18.91 -21.58 -0.63
CA MET A 6 -18.01 -20.52 -0.20
C MET A 6 -18.49 -19.16 -0.71
N ARG A 7 -18.98 -18.31 0.21
CA ARG A 7 -19.11 -16.86 -0.01
C ARG A 7 -17.71 -16.26 -0.01
N THR A 8 -17.16 -16.00 -1.19
CA THR A 8 -15.97 -15.17 -1.36
C THR A 8 -16.31 -13.73 -1.00
N ASN A 9 -15.81 -13.25 0.14
CA ASN A 9 -15.93 -11.85 0.58
C ASN A 9 -15.00 -10.87 -0.18
N ALA A 10 -14.56 -11.22 -1.39
CA ALA A 10 -13.73 -10.35 -2.21
C ALA A 10 -14.62 -9.49 -3.11
N VAL A 11 -15.30 -8.51 -2.53
CA VAL A 11 -15.99 -7.44 -3.26
C VAL A 11 -15.10 -6.21 -3.17
N PHE A 12 -14.33 -5.92 -4.21
CA PHE A 12 -13.48 -4.72 -4.27
C PHE A 12 -13.56 -4.00 -5.62
N ALA A 13 -13.70 -2.67 -5.46
CA ALA A 13 -13.68 -1.58 -6.44
C ALA A 13 -14.83 -1.53 -7.46
N PHE A 14 -15.95 -0.93 -7.07
CA PHE A 14 -16.78 -0.17 -8.03
C PHE A 14 -16.05 1.14 -8.33
N LEU A 15 -15.47 1.20 -9.52
CA LEU A 15 -14.90 2.41 -10.09
C LEU A 15 -16.08 3.37 -10.35
N PHE A 16 -16.30 4.34 -9.46
CA PHE A 16 -17.21 5.45 -9.77
C PHE A 16 -16.54 6.31 -10.84
N LEU A 17 -16.86 6.03 -12.11
CA LEU A 17 -16.65 6.94 -13.22
C LEU A 17 -17.52 8.18 -12.98
N LEU A 18 -17.01 9.15 -12.22
CA LEU A 18 -17.58 10.49 -12.20
C LEU A 18 -17.05 11.23 -13.43
N LEU A 19 -17.84 11.20 -14.51
CA LEU A 19 -17.74 12.14 -15.61
C LEU A 19 -18.05 13.54 -15.06
N PHE A 20 -17.04 14.38 -14.89
CA PHE A 20 -17.25 15.80 -14.62
C PHE A 20 -17.09 16.59 -15.92
N SER A 21 -18.22 16.96 -16.51
CA SER A 21 -18.31 18.06 -17.47
C SER A 21 -18.63 19.35 -16.71
N SER A 22 -17.69 20.28 -16.67
CA SER A 22 -18.03 21.71 -16.64
C SER A 22 -16.86 22.58 -17.11
N LEU A 23 -17.14 23.31 -18.19
CA LEU A 23 -16.48 24.56 -18.53
C LEU A 23 -16.68 25.56 -17.38
N SER A 24 -15.62 26.28 -17.03
CA SER A 24 -15.74 27.61 -16.43
C SER A 24 -14.48 28.41 -16.71
N MET A 25 -14.67 29.49 -17.48
CA MET A 25 -13.72 30.58 -17.67
C MET A 25 -13.56 31.35 -16.35
N GLY A 26 -12.35 31.77 -16.03
CA GLY A 26 -12.08 32.61 -14.86
C GLY A 26 -10.72 33.30 -14.97
N SER A 27 -10.78 34.62 -15.02
CA SER A 27 -9.71 35.57 -15.34
C SER A 27 -8.58 35.67 -14.31
N THR A 28 -7.50 36.28 -14.80
CA THR A 28 -6.28 36.74 -14.15
C THR A 28 -6.46 37.56 -12.87
N SER A 29 -5.57 37.33 -11.90
CA SER A 29 -4.93 38.39 -11.09
C SER A 29 -3.60 37.91 -10.48
N THR A 30 -2.57 38.69 -10.78
CA THR A 30 -1.30 38.99 -10.06
C THR A 30 -1.52 39.10 -8.53
N SER A 31 -0.57 38.94 -7.60
CA SER A 31 0.90 39.13 -7.59
C SER A 31 1.47 38.72 -6.20
N THR A 32 2.72 38.26 -6.20
CA THR A 32 3.80 38.40 -5.18
C THR A 32 3.48 38.60 -3.69
N MET A 33 4.15 37.83 -2.82
CA MET A 33 5.20 38.34 -1.90
C MET A 33 5.99 37.18 -1.26
N LEU A 34 7.31 37.40 -1.16
CA LEU A 34 8.38 36.53 -0.63
C LEU A 34 8.65 36.82 0.86
N ASN A 35 9.41 35.90 1.48
CA ASN A 35 10.25 36.03 2.69
C ASN A 35 9.54 35.88 4.04
N LYS A 36 10.12 35.31 5.10
CA LYS A 36 11.39 34.62 5.41
C LYS A 36 11.27 34.36 6.92
N GLU A 37 11.56 33.17 7.42
CA GLU A 37 12.27 33.00 8.70
C GLU A 37 12.58 31.54 8.99
N TYR A 38 13.85 31.22 8.79
CA TYR A 38 14.58 30.21 9.54
C TYR A 38 14.85 30.79 10.93
N SER A 39 14.39 30.14 11.99
CA SER A 39 15.23 29.69 13.11
C SER A 39 14.32 29.16 14.22
N ASN A 40 14.49 27.89 14.59
CA ASN A 40 14.66 27.44 15.96
C ASN A 40 14.75 25.92 15.99
N LYS A 41 15.99 25.43 16.16
CA LYS A 41 16.28 24.06 16.60
C LYS A 41 15.79 23.94 18.04
N THR A 42 14.75 23.15 18.26
CA THR A 42 14.50 22.48 19.53
C THR A 42 14.47 20.98 19.28
N VAL A 43 15.32 20.30 20.04
CA VAL A 43 15.50 18.85 20.08
C VAL A 43 14.15 18.19 20.30
N GLN A 44 13.58 17.59 19.24
CA GLN A 44 12.39 16.78 19.34
C GLN A 44 12.77 15.31 19.38
N ASN A 45 12.47 14.68 20.51
CA ASN A 45 12.29 13.25 20.67
C ASN A 45 11.61 12.67 19.42
N VAL A 46 12.27 11.72 18.76
CA VAL A 46 11.75 11.02 17.57
C VAL A 46 10.64 10.05 18.02
N SER A 47 9.49 10.59 18.40
CA SER A 47 8.24 9.86 18.24
C SER A 47 7.94 9.89 16.74
N GLN A 48 7.97 8.72 16.09
CA GLN A 48 7.61 8.59 14.68
C GLN A 48 6.21 9.16 14.45
N ALA A 49 6.14 10.40 13.95
CA ALA A 49 4.88 11.09 13.73
C ALA A 49 4.08 10.36 12.64
N LYS A 50 3.09 9.58 13.06
CA LYS A 50 2.07 9.00 12.18
C LYS A 50 1.37 10.14 11.44
N THR A 51 1.73 10.35 10.19
CA THR A 51 1.25 11.49 9.39
C THR A 51 -0.08 11.14 8.73
N SER A 52 -1.11 11.97 8.94
CA SER A 52 -2.39 11.86 8.25
C SER A 52 -2.28 12.34 6.79
N LEU A 53 -3.20 11.89 5.92
CA LEU A 53 -3.25 12.37 4.54
C LEU A 53 -3.64 13.86 4.55
N PRO A 54 -2.83 14.78 3.99
CA PRO A 54 -3.20 16.18 3.90
C PRO A 54 -4.39 16.36 2.94
N ASP A 55 -5.13 17.46 3.06
CA ASP A 55 -6.17 17.78 2.09
C ASP A 55 -5.54 18.18 0.75
N LEU A 56 -5.49 17.21 -0.18
CA LEU A 56 -4.86 17.37 -1.49
C LEU A 56 -5.72 18.15 -2.48
N ARG A 57 -6.95 18.53 -2.13
CA ARG A 57 -7.81 19.40 -2.96
C ARG A 57 -7.29 20.84 -3.01
N LYS A 58 -6.42 21.21 -2.07
CA LYS A 58 -5.71 22.50 -2.07
C LYS A 58 -4.74 22.66 -3.24
N TYR A 59 -4.38 21.56 -3.91
CA TYR A 59 -3.54 21.59 -5.11
C TYR A 59 -4.41 21.51 -6.38
N PRO A 60 -4.08 22.28 -7.43
CA PRO A 60 -4.72 22.14 -8.74
C PRO A 60 -4.69 20.70 -9.25
N SER A 61 -5.73 20.30 -9.99
CA SER A 61 -5.79 18.98 -10.61
C SER A 61 -4.61 18.75 -11.57
N GLY A 62 -4.32 17.48 -11.86
CA GLY A 62 -3.17 17.09 -12.68
C GLY A 62 -1.86 17.07 -11.90
N THR A 63 -0.76 17.44 -12.57
CA THR A 63 0.61 17.24 -12.08
C THR A 63 0.90 17.82 -10.70
N PRO A 64 0.43 19.03 -10.31
CA PRO A 64 0.67 19.56 -8.97
C PRO A 64 0.13 18.65 -7.86
N ARG A 65 -1.12 18.20 -7.98
CA ARG A 65 -1.74 17.28 -7.02
C ARG A 65 -1.07 15.91 -7.03
N LYS A 66 -0.75 15.36 -8.21
CA LYS A 66 -0.03 14.08 -8.34
C LYS A 66 1.28 14.11 -7.56
N LYS A 67 2.07 15.19 -7.73
CA LYS A 67 3.34 15.38 -6.99
C LYS A 67 3.12 15.51 -5.49
N ALA A 68 2.10 16.23 -5.04
CA ALA A 68 1.78 16.37 -3.62
C ALA A 68 1.34 15.04 -2.98
N PHE A 69 0.51 14.26 -3.69
CA PHE A 69 0.12 12.92 -3.29
C PHE A 69 1.33 12.00 -3.15
N LEU A 70 2.16 11.88 -4.19
CA LEU A 70 3.32 11.01 -4.20
C LEU A 70 4.37 11.40 -3.16
N LYS A 71 4.59 12.71 -2.93
CA LYS A 71 5.46 13.21 -1.85
C LYS A 71 5.01 12.76 -0.46
N THR A 72 3.71 12.52 -0.28
CA THR A 72 3.13 12.05 0.99
C THR A 72 3.21 10.53 1.11
N VAL A 73 2.83 9.80 0.06
CA VAL A 73 2.61 8.35 0.13
C VAL A 73 3.88 7.55 -0.13
N VAL A 74 4.74 7.96 -1.07
CA VAL A 74 5.93 7.18 -1.46
C VAL A 74 6.92 6.96 -0.30
N PRO A 75 7.28 7.97 0.51
CA PRO A 75 8.17 7.73 1.66
C PRO A 75 7.62 6.71 2.66
N VAL A 76 6.30 6.68 2.82
CA VAL A 76 5.61 5.72 3.69
C VAL A 76 5.65 4.31 3.08
N ILE A 77 5.44 4.18 1.76
CA ILE A 77 5.59 2.91 1.05
C ILE A 77 7.01 2.35 1.23
N GLU A 78 8.04 3.17 1.00
CA GLU A 78 9.44 2.77 1.20
C GLU A 78 9.72 2.33 2.64
N LYS A 79 9.20 3.07 3.62
CA LYS A 79 9.31 2.73 5.04
C LYS A 79 8.72 1.34 5.34
N VAL A 80 7.50 1.07 4.89
CA VAL A 80 6.84 -0.23 5.12
C VAL A 80 7.56 -1.35 4.36
N ASN A 81 8.02 -1.10 3.13
CA ASN A 81 8.81 -2.07 2.38
C ASN A 81 10.14 -2.39 3.09
N LYS A 82 10.81 -1.39 3.68
CA LYS A 82 12.02 -1.60 4.47
C LYS A 82 11.75 -2.53 5.66
N GLN A 83 10.67 -2.30 6.42
CA GLN A 83 10.28 -3.16 7.54
C GLN A 83 10.03 -4.61 7.10
N ILE A 84 9.29 -4.80 6.00
CA ILE A 84 9.03 -6.14 5.44
C ILE A 84 10.34 -6.82 5.01
N MET A 85 11.26 -6.06 4.39
CA MET A 85 12.54 -6.59 3.94
C MET A 85 13.46 -6.94 5.12
N GLU A 86 13.43 -6.20 6.22
CA GLU A 86 14.13 -6.53 7.46
C GLU A 86 13.62 -7.85 8.06
N GLU A 87 12.30 -8.05 8.10
CA GLU A 87 11.69 -9.33 8.50
C GLU A 87 12.13 -10.48 7.58
N ARG A 88 12.06 -10.27 6.26
CA ARG A 88 12.44 -11.26 5.26
C ARG A 88 13.91 -11.65 5.39
N ASN A 89 14.80 -10.68 5.49
CA ASN A 89 16.24 -10.91 5.60
C ASN A 89 16.57 -11.65 6.89
N TRP A 90 15.91 -11.29 7.99
CA TRP A 90 16.03 -12.04 9.22
C TRP A 90 15.60 -13.51 9.03
N LEU A 91 14.42 -13.77 8.45
CA LEU A 91 13.95 -15.14 8.16
C LEU A 91 14.95 -15.93 7.31
N LEU A 92 15.50 -15.31 6.26
CA LEU A 92 16.49 -15.94 5.39
C LEU A 92 17.79 -16.27 6.14
N SER A 93 18.20 -15.42 7.09
CA SER A 93 19.40 -15.65 7.90
C SER A 93 19.24 -16.80 8.89
N VAL A 94 18.02 -17.02 9.42
CA VAL A 94 17.78 -18.03 10.47
C VAL A 94 17.19 -19.35 9.96
N ARG A 95 16.65 -19.41 8.71
CA ARG A 95 15.93 -20.60 8.22
C ARG A 95 16.75 -21.90 8.23
N ALA A 96 18.08 -21.79 8.15
CA ALA A 96 19.01 -22.93 8.17
C ALA A 96 19.52 -23.28 9.57
N ASN A 97 19.13 -22.53 10.61
CA ASN A 97 19.60 -22.74 11.97
C ASN A 97 19.15 -24.10 12.51
N LYS A 98 20.12 -24.88 13.01
CA LYS A 98 19.87 -26.17 13.66
C LYS A 98 19.39 -26.01 15.11
N LYS A 99 19.81 -24.92 15.77
CA LYS A 99 19.45 -24.55 17.14
C LYS A 99 18.79 -23.19 17.14
N TRP A 100 17.78 -23.02 17.98
CA TRP A 100 16.98 -21.80 18.07
C TRP A 100 16.92 -21.34 19.53
N SER A 101 17.21 -20.07 19.76
CA SER A 101 16.99 -19.42 21.04
C SER A 101 15.51 -19.13 21.28
N ALA A 102 15.12 -18.94 22.55
CA ALA A 102 13.75 -18.55 22.90
C ALA A 102 13.36 -17.18 22.30
N GLN A 103 14.32 -16.29 22.05
CA GLN A 103 14.05 -15.01 21.39
C GLN A 103 13.77 -15.19 19.89
N GLU A 104 14.54 -16.03 19.20
CA GLU A 104 14.29 -16.33 17.79
C GLU A 104 12.96 -17.04 17.59
N LEU A 105 12.60 -17.99 18.47
CA LEU A 105 11.30 -18.66 18.42
C LEU A 105 10.13 -17.68 18.61
N ARG A 106 10.25 -16.75 19.57
CA ARG A 106 9.24 -15.70 19.78
C ARG A 106 9.11 -14.78 18.57
N ARG A 107 10.24 -14.31 18.01
CA ARG A 107 10.25 -13.46 16.82
C ARG A 107 9.67 -14.19 15.59
N LEU A 108 10.00 -15.46 15.40
CA LEU A 108 9.46 -16.29 14.33
C LEU A 108 7.94 -16.44 14.46
N SER A 109 7.45 -16.73 15.68
CA SER A 109 6.00 -16.81 15.93
C SER A 109 5.32 -15.49 15.59
N GLN A 110 5.85 -14.36 16.08
CA GLN A 110 5.28 -13.03 15.83
C GLN A 110 5.20 -12.70 14.33
N ILE A 111 6.27 -12.99 13.57
CA ILE A 111 6.26 -12.79 12.12
C ILE A 111 5.19 -13.71 11.49
N CYS A 112 5.22 -15.01 11.77
CA CYS A 112 4.26 -15.93 11.18
C CYS A 112 2.80 -15.57 11.50
N ASP A 113 2.51 -15.27 12.76
CA ASP A 113 1.17 -14.87 13.21
C ASP A 113 0.71 -13.63 12.46
N SER A 114 1.59 -12.64 12.33
CA SER A 114 1.28 -11.44 11.55
C SER A 114 0.91 -11.82 10.10
N TYR A 115 1.65 -12.72 9.44
CA TYR A 115 1.38 -13.15 8.06
C TYR A 115 0.31 -14.27 7.95
N GLY A 116 -0.47 -14.51 9.00
CA GLY A 116 -1.56 -15.48 9.00
C GLY A 116 -1.10 -16.93 8.90
N MET A 117 0.07 -17.24 9.45
CA MET A 117 0.67 -18.57 9.51
C MET A 117 0.95 -18.96 10.96
N LYS A 118 0.83 -20.25 11.29
CA LYS A 118 1.26 -20.78 12.59
C LYS A 118 2.62 -21.45 12.44
N CYS A 119 3.61 -21.04 13.23
CA CYS A 119 4.98 -21.54 13.19
C CYS A 119 5.37 -22.16 14.53
N SER A 120 4.83 -23.34 14.83
CA SER A 120 5.06 -24.03 16.11
C SER A 120 6.41 -24.74 16.20
N ASN A 121 6.99 -25.14 15.06
CA ASN A 121 8.30 -25.81 15.02
C ASN A 121 9.05 -25.39 13.74
N PRO A 122 10.22 -24.74 13.84
CA PRO A 122 11.03 -24.32 12.69
C PRO A 122 11.30 -25.41 11.64
N LYS A 123 11.43 -26.67 12.08
CA LYS A 123 11.67 -27.83 11.20
C LYS A 123 10.45 -28.24 10.37
N ARG A 124 9.25 -27.80 10.75
CA ARG A 124 7.98 -28.16 10.10
C ARG A 124 7.35 -26.99 9.35
N ILE A 125 8.02 -25.84 9.30
CA ILE A 125 7.53 -24.66 8.59
C ILE A 125 7.68 -24.90 7.09
N ASN A 126 6.62 -24.59 6.35
CA ASN A 126 6.74 -24.39 4.90
C ASN A 126 7.40 -23.02 4.66
N TRP A 127 8.73 -23.03 4.56
CA TRP A 127 9.55 -21.83 4.41
C TRP A 127 9.26 -21.08 3.12
N ASP A 128 8.99 -21.77 2.02
CA ASP A 128 8.68 -21.14 0.74
C ASP A 128 7.34 -20.39 0.81
N LYS A 129 6.35 -20.97 1.48
CA LYS A 129 5.07 -20.29 1.75
C LYS A 129 5.23 -19.09 2.68
N LEU A 130 6.06 -19.20 3.71
CA LEU A 130 6.33 -18.06 4.59
C LEU A 130 7.02 -16.94 3.82
N LEU A 131 8.07 -17.26 3.06
CA LEU A 131 8.80 -16.30 2.24
C LEU A 131 7.97 -15.75 1.07
N SER A 132 6.98 -16.47 0.54
CA SER A 132 6.08 -15.89 -0.48
C SER A 132 5.14 -14.82 0.10
N ARG A 133 4.85 -14.90 1.41
CA ARG A 133 4.08 -13.90 2.16
C ARG A 133 4.93 -12.75 2.68
N VAL A 134 6.11 -13.02 3.22
CA VAL A 134 7.03 -12.01 3.77
C VAL A 134 7.91 -11.43 2.65
N ASP A 135 7.32 -10.64 1.77
CA ASP A 135 8.04 -9.93 0.71
C ASP A 135 7.41 -8.56 0.43
N ILE A 136 8.21 -7.66 -0.14
CA ILE A 136 7.82 -6.28 -0.47
C ILE A 136 6.89 -6.22 -1.67
N MET A 137 6.16 -5.11 -1.79
CA MET A 137 5.45 -4.76 -3.02
C MET A 137 6.20 -3.61 -3.71
N PRO A 138 6.42 -3.65 -5.03
CA PRO A 138 7.08 -2.55 -5.73
C PRO A 138 6.39 -1.22 -5.46
N THR A 139 7.17 -0.18 -5.23
CA THR A 139 6.63 1.15 -4.90
C THR A 139 5.73 1.69 -6.01
N HIS A 140 6.09 1.44 -7.27
CA HIS A 140 5.24 1.77 -8.41
C HIS A 140 3.90 1.09 -8.38
N LEU A 141 3.83 -0.20 -8.04
CA LEU A 141 2.56 -0.91 -7.90
C LEU A 141 1.68 -0.26 -6.82
N VAL A 142 2.22 -0.10 -5.61
CA VAL A 142 1.45 0.41 -4.46
C VAL A 142 1.02 1.86 -4.69
N ALA A 143 1.90 2.71 -5.20
CA ALA A 143 1.60 4.11 -5.48
C ALA A 143 0.55 4.26 -6.58
N THR A 144 0.63 3.45 -7.64
CA THR A 144 -0.36 3.45 -8.73
C THR A 144 -1.73 3.04 -8.20
N GLN A 145 -1.83 1.97 -7.42
CA GLN A 145 -3.10 1.56 -6.84
C GLN A 145 -3.65 2.58 -5.84
N ALA A 146 -2.80 3.12 -4.96
CA ALA A 146 -3.23 4.17 -4.05
C ALA A 146 -3.77 5.39 -4.82
N ALA A 147 -3.10 5.81 -5.89
CA ALA A 147 -3.54 6.94 -6.72
C ALA A 147 -4.88 6.64 -7.42
N THR A 148 -5.01 5.45 -8.01
CA THR A 148 -6.20 4.96 -8.69
C THR A 148 -7.41 4.91 -7.76
N GLU A 149 -7.29 4.19 -6.64
CA GLU A 149 -8.42 3.91 -5.73
C GLU A 149 -8.86 5.15 -4.93
N SER A 150 -7.92 6.05 -4.64
CA SER A 150 -8.20 7.27 -3.86
C SER A 150 -8.48 8.51 -4.72
N GLY A 151 -8.38 8.41 -6.05
CA GLY A 151 -8.42 9.55 -6.95
C GLY A 151 -7.35 10.59 -6.59
N TRP A 152 -6.09 10.15 -6.43
CA TRP A 152 -4.98 10.98 -5.95
C TRP A 152 -5.24 11.62 -4.57
N GLY A 153 -5.90 10.85 -3.69
CA GLY A 153 -6.18 11.20 -2.30
C GLY A 153 -7.35 12.16 -2.07
N THR A 154 -8.16 12.44 -3.10
CA THR A 154 -9.30 13.37 -2.99
C THR A 154 -10.66 12.69 -2.86
N SER A 155 -10.73 11.36 -2.96
CA SER A 155 -11.99 10.64 -2.79
C SER A 155 -12.55 10.85 -1.39
N GLN A 156 -13.89 10.79 -1.27
CA GLN A 156 -14.56 10.90 0.03
C GLN A 156 -14.01 9.85 1.01
N LEU A 157 -13.74 8.63 0.54
CA LEU A 157 -13.20 7.57 1.37
C LEU A 157 -11.77 7.85 1.86
N ALA A 158 -10.91 8.41 1.00
CA ALA A 158 -9.57 8.83 1.39
C ALA A 158 -9.60 9.94 2.45
N LEU A 159 -10.46 10.94 2.28
CA LEU A 159 -10.58 12.08 3.18
C LEU A 159 -11.24 11.70 4.51
N GLN A 160 -12.36 10.98 4.46
CA GLN A 160 -13.13 10.66 5.66
C GLN A 160 -12.52 9.48 6.41
N ASN A 161 -12.09 8.42 5.73
CA ASN A 161 -11.61 7.21 6.39
C ASN A 161 -10.08 7.10 6.42
N GLY A 162 -9.32 7.96 5.73
CA GLY A 162 -7.88 7.75 5.57
C GLY A 162 -7.56 6.48 4.76
N ASN A 163 -8.52 5.98 3.98
CA ASN A 163 -8.44 4.69 3.31
C ASN A 163 -8.14 4.91 1.82
N LEU A 164 -6.88 4.70 1.45
CA LEU A 164 -6.36 4.97 0.11
C LEU A 164 -6.63 3.85 -0.89
N PHE A 165 -7.05 2.67 -0.42
CA PHE A 165 -7.10 1.44 -1.21
C PHE A 165 -8.50 0.81 -1.27
N GLY A 166 -9.53 1.53 -0.82
CA GLY A 166 -10.89 1.00 -0.84
C GLY A 166 -11.16 -0.15 0.14
N MET A 167 -10.29 -0.41 1.13
CA MET A 167 -10.37 -1.61 1.99
C MET A 167 -11.67 -1.69 2.80
N ARG A 168 -12.40 -2.79 2.68
CA ARG A 168 -13.64 -3.09 3.41
C ARG A 168 -13.29 -3.75 4.74
N CYS A 169 -14.07 -3.46 5.77
CA CYS A 169 -13.90 -4.10 7.09
C CYS A 169 -14.84 -5.29 7.32
N GLY A 170 -15.67 -5.66 6.34
CA GLY A 170 -16.61 -6.77 6.44
C GLY A 170 -17.60 -6.58 7.60
N SER A 171 -17.81 -7.63 8.39
CA SER A 171 -18.65 -7.57 9.61
C SER A 171 -18.00 -6.84 10.79
N GLY A 172 -16.70 -6.51 10.71
CA GLY A 172 -15.94 -5.87 11.80
C GLY A 172 -15.97 -4.35 11.80
N CYS A 173 -16.75 -3.72 10.91
CA CYS A 173 -16.80 -2.27 10.81
C CYS A 173 -17.41 -1.63 12.07
N ARG A 174 -16.59 -0.90 12.84
CA ARG A 174 -17.13 0.01 13.86
C ARG A 174 -17.82 1.17 13.15
N THR A 175 -19.08 1.41 13.48
CA THR A 175 -19.80 2.60 12.99
C THR A 175 -19.23 3.82 13.68
N ASN A 176 -18.41 4.58 12.97
CA ASN A 176 -17.84 5.82 13.45
C ASN A 176 -18.54 7.00 12.77
N LYS A 177 -18.98 7.98 13.56
CA LYS A 177 -19.63 9.19 13.03
C LYS A 177 -18.69 9.89 12.04
N GLY A 178 -19.20 10.27 10.88
CA GLY A 178 -18.42 10.94 9.83
C GLY A 178 -17.49 10.05 9.00
N LYS A 179 -17.54 8.72 9.16
CA LYS A 179 -16.83 7.76 8.30
C LYS A 179 -17.80 7.10 7.32
N VAL A 180 -17.31 6.78 6.13
CA VAL A 180 -18.05 6.00 5.12
C VAL A 180 -18.24 4.58 5.67
N LYS A 181 -19.50 4.14 5.78
CA LYS A 181 -19.87 2.82 6.32
C LYS A 181 -19.39 1.69 5.42
N GLY A 182 -19.03 0.55 6.01
CA GLY A 182 -18.57 -0.65 5.29
C GLY A 182 -17.08 -0.66 4.93
N TYR A 183 -16.37 0.44 5.18
CA TYR A 183 -14.95 0.58 4.87
C TYR A 183 -14.10 0.78 6.13
N SER A 184 -12.91 0.19 6.11
CA SER A 184 -11.91 0.38 7.15
C SER A 184 -11.52 1.85 7.25
N ALA A 185 -11.17 2.30 8.46
CA ALA A 185 -10.66 3.62 8.72
C ALA A 185 -9.26 3.55 9.33
N TYR A 186 -8.38 4.44 8.88
CA TYR A 186 -6.97 4.50 9.25
C TYR A 186 -6.64 5.90 9.77
N SER A 187 -5.84 5.95 10.83
CA SER A 187 -5.40 7.21 11.46
C SER A 187 -4.30 7.91 10.68
N SER A 188 -3.54 7.18 9.86
CA SER A 188 -2.38 7.71 9.14
C SER A 188 -2.18 7.02 7.79
N VAL A 189 -1.37 7.65 6.93
CA VAL A 189 -0.94 7.06 5.65
C VAL A 189 -0.18 5.76 5.89
N GLU A 190 0.60 5.67 6.96
CA GLU A 190 1.32 4.45 7.34
C GLU A 190 0.38 3.32 7.73
N ASP A 191 -0.67 3.60 8.49
CA ASP A 191 -1.64 2.57 8.90
C ASP A 191 -2.38 1.99 7.67
N THR A 192 -2.78 2.83 6.69
CA THR A 192 -3.47 2.34 5.48
C THR A 192 -2.54 1.58 4.54
N VAL A 193 -1.29 2.06 4.33
CA VAL A 193 -0.30 1.36 3.50
C VAL A 193 0.10 0.03 4.12
N THR A 194 0.34 -0.01 5.44
CA THR A 194 0.68 -1.25 6.16
C THR A 194 -0.45 -2.26 6.05
N ALA A 195 -1.69 -1.85 6.30
CA ALA A 195 -2.85 -2.74 6.19
C ALA A 195 -3.06 -3.26 4.76
N TYR A 196 -2.89 -2.41 3.75
CA TYR A 196 -2.97 -2.81 2.35
C TYR A 196 -1.88 -3.82 2.00
N MET A 197 -0.61 -3.54 2.27
CA MET A 197 0.48 -4.48 1.97
C MET A 197 0.29 -5.81 2.72
N LYS A 198 -0.20 -5.75 3.97
CA LYS A 198 -0.53 -6.95 4.74
C LYS A 198 -1.62 -7.78 4.07
N ASN A 199 -2.69 -7.15 3.61
CA ASN A 199 -3.76 -7.80 2.87
C ASN A 199 -3.19 -8.49 1.61
N MET A 200 -2.41 -7.78 0.80
CA MET A 200 -1.79 -8.34 -0.41
C MET A 200 -0.85 -9.52 -0.08
N ASN A 201 -0.15 -9.45 1.05
CA ASN A 201 0.77 -10.48 1.51
C ASN A 201 0.10 -11.69 2.18
N THR A 202 -1.20 -11.63 2.53
CA THR A 202 -1.81 -12.68 3.38
C THR A 202 -3.12 -13.23 2.86
N HIS A 203 -3.92 -12.43 2.15
CA HIS A 203 -5.25 -12.84 1.71
C HIS A 203 -5.17 -13.85 0.57
N ASN A 204 -6.01 -14.89 0.61
CA ASN A 204 -5.95 -16.02 -0.31
C ASN A 204 -6.15 -15.61 -1.78
N ALA A 205 -6.96 -14.59 -2.04
CA ALA A 205 -7.19 -14.08 -3.41
C ALA A 205 -5.88 -13.67 -4.12
N TYR A 206 -4.87 -13.22 -3.38
CA TYR A 206 -3.61 -12.71 -3.95
C TYR A 206 -2.48 -13.75 -3.99
N GLU A 207 -2.81 -15.04 -3.95
CA GLU A 207 -1.81 -16.10 -4.07
C GLU A 207 -1.06 -16.03 -5.41
N SER A 208 -1.75 -15.72 -6.51
CA SER A 208 -1.14 -15.54 -7.84
C SER A 208 -0.05 -14.46 -7.83
N LEU A 209 -0.34 -13.32 -7.21
CA LEU A 209 0.62 -12.23 -7.05
C LEU A 209 1.84 -12.65 -6.23
N ARG A 210 1.62 -13.34 -5.10
CA ARG A 210 2.70 -13.84 -4.24
C ARG A 210 3.59 -14.85 -4.96
N SER A 211 2.99 -15.78 -5.70
CA SER A 211 3.72 -16.75 -6.52
C SER A 211 4.53 -16.08 -7.63
N SER A 212 3.99 -15.04 -8.27
CA SER A 212 4.73 -14.27 -9.27
C SER A 212 5.96 -13.59 -8.67
N ARG A 213 5.83 -12.91 -7.52
CA ARG A 213 6.97 -12.33 -6.81
C ARG A 213 8.01 -13.38 -6.44
N ALA A 214 7.58 -14.52 -5.86
CA ALA A 214 8.47 -15.61 -5.50
C ALA A 214 9.28 -16.12 -6.71
N LYS A 215 8.64 -16.27 -7.88
CA LYS A 215 9.31 -16.66 -9.12
C LYS A 215 10.36 -15.63 -9.57
N GLN A 216 10.03 -14.33 -9.52
CA GLN A 216 10.97 -13.26 -9.88
C GLN A 216 12.17 -13.20 -8.93
N ARG A 217 11.99 -13.51 -7.64
CA ARG A 217 13.11 -13.63 -6.69
C ARG A 217 14.09 -14.75 -7.06
N LEU A 218 13.61 -15.83 -7.67
CA LEU A 218 14.48 -16.93 -8.11
C LEU A 218 15.35 -16.56 -9.30
N SER A 219 14.86 -15.69 -10.20
CA SER A 219 15.64 -15.19 -11.34
C SER A 219 16.60 -14.04 -10.96
N LYS A 220 16.58 -13.57 -9.69
CA LYS A 220 17.31 -12.40 -9.19
C LYS A 220 16.97 -11.09 -9.91
N ASP A 221 15.82 -11.04 -10.60
CA ASP A 221 15.34 -9.83 -11.23
C ASP A 221 14.79 -8.87 -10.18
N GLU A 222 14.83 -7.57 -10.50
CA GLU A 222 13.97 -6.61 -9.82
C GLU A 222 12.50 -7.01 -10.01
N LEU A 223 11.66 -6.67 -9.04
CA LEU A 223 10.24 -7.00 -9.14
C LEU A 223 9.59 -6.16 -10.24
N ASP A 224 9.20 -6.81 -11.33
CA ASP A 224 8.55 -6.22 -12.49
C ASP A 224 7.10 -5.82 -12.14
N THR A 225 6.88 -4.51 -12.02
CA THR A 225 5.56 -3.94 -11.70
C THR A 225 4.51 -4.30 -12.75
N THR A 226 4.83 -4.24 -14.05
CA THR A 226 3.90 -4.54 -15.14
C THR A 226 3.42 -5.99 -15.08
N LYS A 227 4.35 -6.91 -14.84
CA LYS A 227 4.04 -8.34 -14.65
C LYS A 227 3.21 -8.57 -13.40
N LEU A 228 3.54 -7.90 -12.30
CA LEU A 228 2.78 -8.04 -11.06
C LEU A 228 1.35 -7.50 -11.19
N ILE A 229 1.13 -6.40 -11.92
CA ILE A 229 -0.23 -5.90 -12.25
C ILE A 229 -1.02 -6.97 -13.02
N ASN A 230 -0.41 -7.65 -13.99
CA ASN A 230 -1.06 -8.74 -14.73
C ASN A 230 -1.49 -9.90 -13.81
N ASP A 231 -0.68 -10.19 -12.78
CA ASP A 231 -0.89 -11.30 -11.85
C ASP A 231 -1.82 -10.98 -10.67
N MET A 232 -2.45 -9.80 -10.65
CA MET A 232 -3.42 -9.34 -9.64
C MET A 232 -4.82 -9.98 -9.76
N LYS A 233 -4.86 -11.29 -10.02
CA LYS A 233 -6.13 -12.03 -10.10
C LYS A 233 -6.92 -11.88 -8.79
N GLY A 234 -8.22 -11.64 -8.92
CA GLY A 234 -9.14 -11.52 -7.77
C GLY A 234 -9.03 -10.21 -6.98
N TYR A 235 -8.27 -9.21 -7.47
CA TYR A 235 -8.26 -7.88 -6.85
C TYR A 235 -9.50 -7.06 -7.16
N SER A 236 -9.95 -7.06 -8.42
CA SER A 236 -11.14 -6.36 -8.87
C SER A 236 -12.12 -7.33 -9.55
N GLU A 237 -13.41 -7.08 -9.37
CA GLU A 237 -14.49 -7.77 -10.09
C GLU A 237 -14.40 -7.55 -11.61
N LEU A 238 -13.80 -6.44 -12.03
CA LEU A 238 -13.55 -6.12 -13.44
C LEU A 238 -12.39 -6.95 -14.05
N GLY A 239 -11.66 -7.69 -13.23
CA GLY A 239 -10.60 -8.61 -13.68
C GLY A 239 -9.55 -7.96 -14.58
N SER A 240 -9.36 -8.50 -15.78
CA SER A 240 -8.34 -8.04 -16.73
C SER A 240 -8.54 -6.59 -17.21
N SER A 241 -9.78 -6.10 -17.26
CA SER A 241 -10.05 -4.71 -17.61
C SER A 241 -9.49 -3.75 -16.57
N TYR A 242 -9.59 -4.09 -15.29
CA TYR A 242 -8.95 -3.33 -14.22
C TYR A 242 -7.42 -3.38 -14.34
N ASN A 243 -6.84 -4.55 -14.62
CA ASN A 243 -5.40 -4.69 -14.77
C ASN A 243 -4.86 -3.84 -15.93
N ARG A 244 -5.57 -3.77 -17.06
CA ARG A 244 -5.21 -2.90 -18.19
C ARG A 244 -5.25 -1.43 -17.81
N TYR A 245 -6.33 -1.00 -17.15
CA TYR A 245 -6.43 0.38 -16.65
C TYR A 245 -5.29 0.70 -15.68
N LEU A 246 -4.92 -0.24 -14.81
CA LEU A 246 -3.83 -0.04 -13.87
C LEU A 246 -2.47 0.04 -14.57
N GLN A 247 -2.26 -0.69 -15.67
CA GLN A 247 -1.06 -0.55 -16.52
C GLN A 247 -0.97 0.83 -17.17
N GLU A 248 -2.07 1.37 -17.69
CA GLU A 248 -2.11 2.72 -18.27
C GLU A 248 -1.86 3.79 -17.19
N MET A 249 -2.45 3.61 -16.01
CA MET A 249 -2.21 4.47 -14.85
C MET A 249 -0.77 4.40 -14.38
N TYR A 250 -0.14 3.23 -14.41
CA TYR A 250 1.28 3.08 -14.09
C TYR A 250 2.14 3.78 -15.16
N ALA A 251 1.99 3.41 -16.43
CA ALA A 251 2.80 3.93 -17.54
C ALA A 251 2.74 5.45 -17.65
N SER A 252 1.55 6.05 -17.51
CA SER A 252 1.37 7.52 -17.58
C SER A 252 1.93 8.29 -16.38
N ASN A 253 2.34 7.60 -15.30
CA ASN A 253 2.83 8.24 -14.07
C ASN A 253 4.16 7.66 -13.57
N GLU A 254 4.78 6.74 -14.31
CA GLU A 254 5.99 6.03 -13.91
C GLU A 254 7.12 7.01 -13.55
N GLU A 255 7.37 8.01 -14.40
CA GLU A 255 8.42 8.99 -14.17
C GLU A 255 8.18 9.79 -12.86
N LEU A 256 6.94 10.21 -12.62
CA LEU A 256 6.58 10.95 -11.40
C LEU A 256 6.79 10.10 -10.14
N ILE A 257 6.45 8.81 -10.20
CA ILE A 257 6.65 7.88 -9.09
C ILE A 257 8.15 7.64 -8.87
N THR A 258 8.91 7.40 -9.93
CA THR A 258 10.37 7.23 -9.87
C THR A 258 11.06 8.46 -9.27
N GLN A 259 10.65 9.67 -9.67
CA GLN A 259 11.18 10.91 -9.08
C GLN A 259 10.84 11.01 -7.58
N ALA A 260 9.63 10.65 -7.18
CA ALA A 260 9.23 10.65 -5.76
C ALA A 260 10.03 9.61 -4.95
N GLN A 261 10.27 8.43 -5.53
CA GLN A 261 11.05 7.36 -4.90
C GLN A 261 12.52 7.76 -4.70
N LYS A 262 13.17 8.31 -5.74
CA LYS A 262 14.55 8.83 -5.64
C LYS A 262 14.67 9.90 -4.54
N ARG A 263 13.70 10.81 -4.45
CA ARG A 263 13.66 11.84 -3.40
C ARG A 263 13.46 11.25 -2.00
N ALA A 264 12.67 10.20 -1.87
CA ALA A 264 12.49 9.51 -0.59
C ALA A 264 13.80 8.84 -0.14
N ALA A 265 14.53 8.20 -1.06
CA ALA A 265 15.82 7.58 -0.77
C ALA A 265 16.88 8.58 -0.29
N THR A 266 16.91 9.80 -0.84
CA THR A 266 17.88 10.84 -0.41
C THR A 266 17.62 11.44 0.99
N ARG A 267 16.53 11.06 1.65
CA ARG A 267 16.13 11.60 2.97
C ARG A 267 16.27 10.59 4.10
N ILE A 268 16.66 9.36 3.78
CA ILE A 268 16.94 8.26 4.71
C ILE A 268 18.45 8.15 4.87
#